data_AF-F4PPK9-F1
#
_entry.id   AF-F4PPK9-F1
#
_cell.length_a   1.000
_cell.length_b   1.000
_cell.length_c   1.000
_cell.angle_alpha   90.00
_cell.angle_beta   90.00
_cell.angle_gamma   90.00
#
_symmetry.space_group_name_H-M   'P 1'
#
loop_
_entity.id
_entity.type
_entity.pdbx_description
1 polymer ?
#
loop_
_entity_poly.entity_id
_entity_poly.type
_entity_poly.pdbx_seq_one_letter_code
_entity_poly.pdbx_strand_id
1 'polypeptide(L)'
;MSVQELNSAIWIIRQYGSTIQENEAAICSSGYFTCSPTNDHIIKINLDGYPTTTTGALPPLQTEFVFPELVELRIRVEMLKTPSFNILDYIGTSVALKVIDIINDGSVTRIPTAFIVTSSFTEFPLSVYPDTLESIKSRNGDLTTFPNVPQSVSSYEFPNNKLQGAIPWNIFQNTNNILFDISNNPLITSTSVPQSFCSNKLRIRGCPSITSVPDCFLCYRLNTIAVQIDIIPDPDFQCNIVLDSTMIYTVKGSGNITGENIGYGNNVDNRYLLRPLISNKHLSFFDGLREVGPPRTVALTLDSMYPSYTYNFTVVEVAIEMESLLYRQLPTGVVQFRAFVYNFNAYIPHTFKINGRVDSFYPSNETLVSWDNIIKVGSNYSFTGYFGLGSGRSVAVYFNGDPSICTVFNISSGVVECNQTKYWSGIGLTNITINVNGFWSTPIFANLSSLESLCNTTGCSGHGICDQYGVCVCDTGYYSDKCLGKYPTFASGSYDLNNRKLISIYGDFGPYNQTIVSIKLNDTDCQVTSKSQSLINCTLVSDPSDGLALVRLTVDNSTNNGNNWIYFHHRSSGSGSDSNELTCPFNCYGHGQCINGKCKCDTDIFH
;
A
#
# COMPACT_ATOMS: atom_id res chain seq x y z
N MET A 1 -60.43 35.66 -1.90
CA MET A 1 -59.34 34.69 -1.65
C MET A 1 -58.61 35.00 -0.33
N SER A 2 -58.11 33.98 0.39
CA SER A 2 -57.28 34.23 1.59
C SER A 2 -55.82 34.58 1.22
N VAL A 3 -55.08 35.27 2.11
CA VAL A 3 -53.65 35.59 1.87
C VAL A 3 -52.81 34.31 1.71
N GLN A 4 -53.15 33.25 2.44
CA GLN A 4 -52.45 31.98 2.38
C GLN A 4 -52.68 31.28 1.04
N GLU A 5 -53.92 31.25 0.57
CA GLU A 5 -54.30 30.70 -0.75
C GLU A 5 -53.66 31.49 -1.90
N LEU A 6 -53.66 32.83 -1.80
CA LEU A 6 -52.95 33.68 -2.75
C LEU A 6 -51.45 33.37 -2.78
N ASN A 7 -50.81 33.21 -1.62
CA ASN A 7 -49.40 32.87 -1.56
C ASN A 7 -49.10 31.47 -2.12
N SER A 8 -50.02 30.51 -2.00
CA SER A 8 -49.91 29.19 -2.64
C SER A 8 -50.00 29.31 -4.17
N ALA A 9 -50.89 30.15 -4.70
CA ALA A 9 -50.97 30.41 -6.14
C ALA A 9 -49.72 31.11 -6.68
N ILE A 10 -49.20 32.12 -5.96
CA ILE A 10 -47.95 32.82 -6.29
C ILE A 10 -46.77 31.85 -6.33
N TRP A 11 -46.74 30.89 -5.40
CA TRP A 11 -45.71 29.85 -5.41
C TRP A 11 -45.68 29.08 -6.73
N ILE A 12 -46.85 28.62 -7.19
CA ILE A 12 -46.98 27.87 -8.45
C ILE A 12 -46.56 28.74 -9.64
N ILE A 13 -47.04 29.99 -9.70
CA ILE A 13 -46.69 30.95 -10.76
C ILE A 13 -45.17 31.12 -10.87
N ARG A 14 -44.49 31.33 -9.74
CA ARG A 14 -43.05 31.53 -9.70
C ARG A 14 -42.28 30.26 -10.02
N GLN A 15 -42.71 29.10 -9.50
CA GLN A 15 -42.00 27.83 -9.71
C GLN A 15 -41.96 27.47 -11.20
N TYR A 16 -43.05 27.75 -11.89
CA TYR A 16 -43.20 27.44 -13.31
C TYR A 16 -42.90 28.63 -14.24
N GLY A 17 -42.39 29.73 -13.69
CA GLY A 17 -41.92 30.89 -14.44
C GLY A 17 -43.02 31.64 -15.20
N SER A 18 -44.29 31.54 -14.78
CA SER A 18 -45.40 32.20 -15.46
C SER A 18 -45.35 33.72 -15.32
N THR A 19 -45.80 34.46 -16.34
CA THR A 19 -45.88 35.94 -16.31
C THR A 19 -47.17 36.49 -15.72
N ILE A 20 -48.04 35.65 -15.16
CA ILE A 20 -49.27 36.09 -14.47
C ILE A 20 -48.89 37.03 -13.33
N GLN A 21 -49.58 38.18 -13.22
CA GLN A 21 -49.32 39.11 -12.12
C GLN A 21 -49.75 38.49 -10.78
N GLU A 22 -48.94 38.69 -9.75
CA GLU A 22 -49.04 38.06 -8.43
C GLU A 22 -50.09 38.72 -7.52
N ASN A 23 -51.29 38.96 -8.03
CA ASN A 23 -52.44 39.47 -7.27
C ASN A 23 -53.72 38.73 -7.65
N GLU A 24 -54.68 38.69 -6.72
CA GLU A 24 -55.93 37.93 -6.85
C GLU A 24 -56.69 38.21 -8.17
N ALA A 25 -56.88 39.48 -8.52
CA ALA A 25 -57.64 39.87 -9.71
C ALA A 25 -56.99 39.35 -11.00
N ALA A 26 -55.66 39.45 -11.13
CA ALA A 26 -54.94 38.96 -12.28
C ALA A 26 -54.89 37.43 -12.35
N ILE A 27 -54.76 36.75 -11.20
CA ILE A 27 -54.76 35.29 -11.13
C ILE A 27 -56.11 34.75 -11.58
N CYS A 28 -57.21 35.23 -11.00
CA CYS A 28 -58.55 34.76 -11.33
C CYS A 28 -59.03 35.13 -12.75
N SER A 29 -58.45 36.17 -13.37
CA SER A 29 -58.73 36.56 -14.77
C SER A 29 -57.74 36.01 -15.80
N SER A 30 -56.72 35.26 -15.35
CA SER A 30 -55.63 34.78 -16.22
C SER A 30 -56.04 33.74 -17.26
N GLY A 31 -57.17 33.05 -17.04
CA GLY A 31 -57.57 31.88 -17.81
C GLY A 31 -56.89 30.57 -17.39
N TYR A 32 -55.83 30.63 -16.57
CA TYR A 32 -55.11 29.46 -16.06
C TYR A 32 -55.49 29.08 -14.62
N PHE A 33 -56.03 30.03 -13.85
CA PHE A 33 -56.62 29.78 -12.53
C PHE A 33 -58.12 30.09 -12.62
N THR A 34 -58.96 29.13 -12.21
CA THR A 34 -60.41 29.31 -12.10
C THR A 34 -60.77 29.55 -10.65
N CYS A 35 -61.29 30.73 -10.35
CA CYS A 35 -61.81 31.08 -9.04
C CYS A 35 -63.33 30.91 -8.99
N SER A 36 -63.85 30.44 -7.86
CA SER A 36 -65.27 30.28 -7.60
C SER A 36 -65.98 31.64 -7.60
N PRO A 37 -67.13 31.80 -8.28
CA PRO A 37 -67.86 33.06 -8.31
C PRO A 37 -68.47 33.49 -6.97
N THR A 38 -68.56 32.58 -5.99
CA THR A 38 -69.31 32.79 -4.75
C THR A 38 -68.45 33.08 -3.52
N ASN A 39 -67.18 32.67 -3.53
CA ASN A 39 -66.28 32.79 -2.39
C ASN A 39 -64.81 33.06 -2.77
N ASP A 40 -64.54 33.29 -4.06
CA ASP A 40 -63.21 33.61 -4.60
C ASP A 40 -62.11 32.58 -4.27
N HIS A 41 -62.49 31.33 -3.95
CA HIS A 41 -61.54 30.24 -3.80
C HIS A 41 -61.09 29.69 -5.15
N ILE A 42 -59.83 29.28 -5.24
CA ILE A 42 -59.29 28.65 -6.45
C ILE A 42 -59.82 27.22 -6.52
N ILE A 43 -60.66 26.94 -7.52
CA ILE A 43 -61.28 25.64 -7.73
C ILE A 43 -60.56 24.81 -8.81
N LYS A 44 -59.87 25.46 -9.76
CA LYS A 44 -59.05 24.78 -10.78
C LYS A 44 -57.78 25.55 -11.09
N ILE A 45 -56.70 24.81 -11.30
CA ILE A 45 -55.43 25.32 -11.83
C ILE A 45 -55.13 24.51 -13.08
N ASN A 46 -55.01 25.17 -14.23
CA ASN A 46 -54.69 24.56 -15.51
C ASN A 46 -53.64 25.42 -16.23
N LEU A 47 -52.37 25.11 -16.00
CA LEU A 47 -51.23 25.75 -16.66
C LEU A 47 -50.81 24.90 -17.87
N ASP A 48 -51.39 25.20 -19.04
CA ASP A 48 -51.02 24.61 -20.32
C ASP A 48 -50.85 25.72 -21.37
N GLY A 49 -49.67 25.81 -21.99
CA GLY A 49 -49.34 26.87 -22.96
C GLY A 49 -49.29 28.29 -22.39
N TYR A 50 -48.94 28.44 -21.10
CA TYR A 50 -48.89 29.75 -20.43
C TYR A 50 -47.60 30.53 -20.76
N PRO A 51 -47.65 31.88 -20.78
CA PRO A 51 -46.47 32.70 -21.06
C PRO A 51 -45.44 32.62 -19.92
N THR A 52 -44.16 32.48 -20.28
CA THR A 52 -43.05 32.26 -19.33
C THR A 52 -42.03 33.41 -19.30
N THR A 53 -41.29 33.51 -18.20
CA THR A 53 -40.17 34.46 -18.01
C THR A 53 -38.99 33.85 -17.24
N THR A 54 -37.79 34.14 -17.72
CA THR A 54 -36.52 33.76 -17.08
C THR A 54 -36.11 34.70 -15.96
N THR A 55 -36.71 35.88 -15.82
CA THR A 55 -36.29 36.92 -14.85
C THR A 55 -37.19 37.01 -13.62
N GLY A 56 -38.21 36.16 -13.50
CA GLY A 56 -39.12 36.12 -12.34
C GLY A 56 -38.45 35.74 -11.02
N ALA A 57 -39.05 36.18 -9.91
CA ALA A 57 -38.63 35.88 -8.54
C ALA A 57 -38.74 34.39 -8.19
N LEU A 58 -38.00 33.94 -7.18
CA LEU A 58 -38.08 32.56 -6.70
C LEU A 58 -39.40 32.30 -5.94
N PRO A 59 -39.90 31.05 -5.94
CA PRO A 59 -41.05 30.66 -5.13
C PRO A 59 -40.82 31.00 -3.66
N PRO A 60 -41.82 31.57 -2.94
CA PRO A 60 -41.71 31.81 -1.51
C PRO A 60 -41.55 30.48 -0.76
N LEU A 61 -40.97 30.50 0.45
CA LEU A 61 -40.97 29.30 1.28
C LEU A 61 -42.40 29.01 1.76
N GLN A 62 -42.88 27.80 1.49
CA GLN A 62 -44.19 27.28 1.90
C GLN A 62 -43.96 25.97 2.64
N THR A 63 -44.80 25.64 3.62
CA THR A 63 -44.82 24.32 4.26
C THR A 63 -45.91 23.42 3.69
N GLU A 64 -46.99 24.03 3.20
CA GLU A 64 -48.14 23.39 2.56
C GLU A 64 -48.88 24.43 1.70
N PHE A 65 -49.67 23.95 0.75
CA PHE A 65 -50.60 24.76 -0.02
C PHE A 65 -51.96 24.82 0.66
N VAL A 66 -52.56 26.00 0.60
CA VAL A 66 -53.91 26.25 1.10
C VAL A 66 -54.84 26.42 -0.10
N PHE A 67 -55.55 25.35 -0.47
CA PHE A 67 -56.51 25.35 -1.56
C PHE A 67 -57.79 24.59 -1.15
N PRO A 68 -58.70 25.22 -0.38
CA PRO A 68 -59.81 24.53 0.28
C PRO A 68 -60.83 23.90 -0.69
N GLU A 69 -60.95 24.42 -1.92
CA GLU A 69 -61.93 23.97 -2.91
C GLU A 69 -61.31 23.51 -4.24
N LEU A 70 -59.98 23.36 -4.29
CA LEU A 70 -59.30 22.94 -5.52
C LEU A 70 -59.66 21.49 -5.85
N VAL A 71 -60.24 21.29 -7.03
CA VAL A 71 -60.65 19.96 -7.51
C VAL A 71 -59.78 19.46 -8.66
N GLU A 72 -59.05 20.34 -9.33
CA GLU A 72 -58.26 20.02 -10.52
C GLU A 72 -56.96 20.81 -10.56
N LEU A 73 -55.83 20.10 -10.65
CA LEU A 73 -54.49 20.66 -10.82
C LEU A 73 -53.85 20.07 -12.07
N ARG A 74 -53.72 20.86 -13.13
CA ARG A 74 -53.02 20.48 -14.36
C ARG A 74 -51.89 21.43 -14.64
N ILE A 75 -50.70 20.88 -14.89
CA ILE A 75 -49.49 21.64 -15.19
C ILE A 75 -48.74 20.92 -16.30
N ARG A 76 -48.68 21.53 -17.49
CA ARG A 76 -47.69 21.21 -18.51
C ARG A 76 -46.53 22.18 -18.35
N VAL A 77 -45.40 21.68 -17.91
CA VAL A 77 -44.23 22.54 -17.61
C VAL A 77 -43.59 23.03 -18.90
N GLU A 78 -43.67 24.34 -19.11
CA GLU A 78 -42.94 25.07 -20.16
C GLU A 78 -41.60 25.61 -19.64
N MET A 79 -41.53 25.89 -18.34
CA MET A 79 -40.33 26.40 -17.67
C MET A 79 -40.31 25.97 -16.20
N LEU A 80 -39.10 25.73 -15.67
CA LEU A 80 -38.87 25.35 -14.28
C LEU A 80 -37.83 26.27 -13.63
N LYS A 81 -38.18 26.93 -12.52
CA LYS A 81 -37.28 27.83 -11.79
C LYS A 81 -36.40 27.12 -10.77
N THR A 82 -36.98 26.21 -10.00
CA THR A 82 -36.30 25.57 -8.88
C THR A 82 -36.42 24.05 -8.98
N PRO A 83 -35.48 23.37 -9.67
CA PRO A 83 -35.58 21.91 -9.89
C PRO A 83 -35.63 21.07 -8.61
N SER A 84 -35.19 21.61 -7.47
CA SER A 84 -35.22 20.93 -6.18
C SER A 84 -36.57 20.98 -5.47
N PHE A 85 -37.55 21.73 -5.97
CA PHE A 85 -38.87 21.88 -5.34
C PHE A 85 -39.89 20.99 -6.03
N ASN A 86 -40.20 19.86 -5.40
CA ASN A 86 -41.28 18.98 -5.85
C ASN A 86 -42.63 19.53 -5.40
N ILE A 87 -43.47 19.95 -6.35
CA ILE A 87 -44.80 20.52 -6.06
C ILE A 87 -45.68 19.61 -5.20
N LEU A 88 -45.58 18.29 -5.36
CA LEU A 88 -46.41 17.33 -4.64
C LEU A 88 -46.11 17.29 -3.14
N ASP A 89 -44.92 17.75 -2.71
CA ASP A 89 -44.57 17.88 -1.28
C ASP A 89 -45.38 18.97 -0.58
N TYR A 90 -45.95 19.91 -1.32
CA TYR A 90 -46.72 21.03 -0.77
C TYR A 90 -48.23 20.82 -0.88
N ILE A 91 -48.73 19.78 -1.55
CA ILE A 91 -50.18 19.55 -1.60
C ILE A 91 -50.66 19.13 -0.20
N GLY A 92 -51.33 20.07 0.49
CA GLY A 92 -51.81 19.90 1.86
C GLY A 92 -53.01 18.98 1.99
N THR A 93 -53.52 18.83 3.22
CA THR A 93 -54.65 17.94 3.55
C THR A 93 -56.03 18.51 3.20
N SER A 94 -56.11 19.78 2.80
CA SER A 94 -57.35 20.54 2.65
C SER A 94 -57.95 20.52 1.25
N VAL A 95 -57.47 19.64 0.37
CA VAL A 95 -57.73 19.76 -1.06
C VAL A 95 -58.70 18.67 -1.53
N ALA A 96 -59.82 19.08 -2.14
CA ALA A 96 -60.81 18.18 -2.75
C ALA A 96 -60.37 17.67 -4.15
N LEU A 97 -59.06 17.50 -4.35
CA LEU A 97 -58.45 17.17 -5.65
C LEU A 97 -59.00 15.85 -6.18
N LYS A 98 -59.52 15.91 -7.40
CA LYS A 98 -60.02 14.75 -8.16
C LYS A 98 -59.11 14.42 -9.35
N VAL A 99 -58.42 15.42 -9.89
CA VAL A 99 -57.58 15.28 -11.07
C VAL A 99 -56.27 15.98 -10.82
N ILE A 100 -55.17 15.23 -10.99
CA ILE A 100 -53.82 15.80 -11.12
C ILE A 100 -53.20 15.32 -12.41
N ASP A 101 -52.74 16.27 -13.21
CA ASP A 101 -52.01 16.02 -14.45
C ASP A 101 -50.75 16.88 -14.46
N ILE A 102 -49.58 16.25 -14.26
CA ILE A 102 -48.29 16.94 -14.27
C ILE A 102 -47.47 16.38 -15.41
N ILE A 103 -47.19 17.22 -16.40
CA ILE A 103 -46.54 16.84 -17.66
C ILE A 103 -45.24 17.62 -17.79
N ASN A 104 -44.16 16.93 -18.18
CA ASN A 104 -42.82 17.48 -18.40
C ASN A 104 -42.16 18.15 -17.17
N ASP A 105 -42.59 17.83 -15.95
CA ASP A 105 -42.00 18.40 -14.74
C ASP A 105 -40.82 17.57 -14.21
N GLY A 106 -39.60 18.02 -14.52
CA GLY A 106 -38.38 17.37 -14.02
C GLY A 106 -38.10 17.56 -12.52
N SER A 107 -38.85 18.39 -11.80
CA SER A 107 -38.73 18.53 -10.34
C SER A 107 -39.50 17.46 -9.56
N VAL A 108 -40.45 16.77 -10.21
CA VAL A 108 -41.23 15.70 -9.59
C VAL A 108 -40.48 14.38 -9.70
N THR A 109 -39.72 14.08 -8.65
CA THR A 109 -38.93 12.84 -8.52
C THR A 109 -39.60 11.81 -7.60
N ARG A 110 -40.57 12.23 -6.78
CA ARG A 110 -41.30 11.36 -5.84
C ARG A 110 -42.76 11.77 -5.68
N ILE A 111 -43.62 10.81 -5.32
CA ILE A 111 -44.98 11.07 -4.83
C ILE A 111 -44.97 10.82 -3.30
N PRO A 112 -45.09 11.86 -2.46
CA PRO A 112 -44.97 11.74 -1.01
C PRO A 112 -46.20 11.07 -0.38
N THR A 113 -46.01 10.37 0.74
CA THR A 113 -47.10 9.63 1.42
C THR A 113 -48.25 10.55 1.86
N ALA A 114 -47.94 11.76 2.32
CA ALA A 114 -48.95 12.74 2.76
C ALA A 114 -49.95 13.09 1.66
N PHE A 115 -49.54 13.00 0.39
CA PHE A 115 -50.39 13.27 -0.75
C PHE A 115 -51.53 12.26 -0.92
N ILE A 116 -51.31 10.99 -0.55
CA ILE A 116 -52.29 9.91 -0.80
C ILE A 116 -53.18 9.64 0.42
N VAL A 117 -52.68 9.90 1.63
CA VAL A 117 -53.37 9.58 2.89
C VAL A 117 -54.51 10.55 3.22
N THR A 118 -54.46 11.79 2.73
CA THR A 118 -55.29 12.88 3.24
C THR A 118 -56.72 12.93 2.69
N SER A 119 -57.02 12.14 1.65
CA SER A 119 -58.30 12.15 0.93
C SER A 119 -59.00 10.79 0.83
N SER A 120 -58.48 9.74 1.49
CA SER A 120 -59.03 8.36 1.40
C SER A 120 -59.20 7.86 -0.04
N PHE A 121 -58.19 8.11 -0.89
CA PHE A 121 -58.23 7.65 -2.29
C PHE A 121 -58.33 6.13 -2.39
N THR A 122 -59.29 5.65 -3.18
CA THR A 122 -59.45 4.23 -3.54
C THR A 122 -58.70 3.83 -4.82
N GLU A 123 -58.28 4.82 -5.61
CA GLU A 123 -57.47 4.70 -6.83
C GLU A 123 -56.42 5.82 -6.87
N PHE A 124 -55.37 5.67 -7.68
CA PHE A 124 -54.36 6.72 -7.80
C PHE A 124 -54.91 7.94 -8.54
N PRO A 125 -54.70 9.18 -8.02
CA PRO A 125 -55.28 10.39 -8.61
C PRO A 125 -54.51 10.90 -9.85
N LEU A 126 -53.41 10.25 -10.22
CA LEU A 126 -52.58 10.58 -11.39
C LEU A 126 -52.97 9.70 -12.57
N SER A 127 -53.42 10.31 -13.67
CA SER A 127 -53.67 9.61 -14.94
C SER A 127 -52.43 9.51 -15.83
N VAL A 128 -51.42 10.35 -15.58
CA VAL A 128 -50.12 10.40 -16.28
C VAL A 128 -49.03 10.56 -15.23
N TYR A 129 -47.89 9.88 -15.42
CA TYR A 129 -46.75 9.92 -14.52
C TYR A 129 -45.57 10.65 -15.17
N PRO A 130 -44.78 11.43 -14.42
CA PRO A 130 -43.54 12.03 -14.93
C PRO A 130 -42.48 10.97 -15.28
N ASP A 131 -41.73 11.19 -16.36
CA ASP A 131 -40.63 10.30 -16.78
C ASP A 131 -39.49 10.24 -15.75
N THR A 132 -39.34 11.29 -14.94
CA THR A 132 -38.34 11.43 -13.87
C THR A 132 -38.74 10.78 -12.54
N LEU A 133 -39.89 10.10 -12.49
CA LEU A 133 -40.39 9.50 -11.26
C LEU A 133 -39.48 8.37 -10.78
N GLU A 134 -38.87 8.53 -9.60
CA GLU A 134 -37.97 7.54 -9.01
C GLU A 134 -38.69 6.67 -7.97
N SER A 135 -39.70 7.21 -7.30
CA SER A 135 -40.40 6.53 -6.20
C SER A 135 -41.88 6.92 -6.08
N ILE A 136 -42.73 5.94 -5.81
CA ILE A 136 -44.16 6.09 -5.54
C ILE A 136 -44.54 5.40 -4.23
N LYS A 137 -45.23 6.14 -3.34
CA LYS A 137 -45.45 5.71 -1.96
C LYS A 137 -46.86 6.05 -1.45
N SER A 138 -47.58 5.04 -0.97
CA SER A 138 -48.82 5.19 -0.19
C SER A 138 -48.77 4.27 1.03
N ARG A 139 -48.90 4.80 2.24
CA ARG A 139 -48.87 3.98 3.47
C ARG A 139 -50.10 4.25 4.30
N ASN A 140 -50.76 3.21 4.79
CA ASN A 140 -51.96 3.32 5.63
C ASN A 140 -53.12 4.03 4.91
N GLY A 141 -53.37 3.66 3.65
CA GLY A 141 -54.38 4.27 2.80
C GLY A 141 -55.52 3.31 2.45
N ASP A 142 -56.40 3.76 1.55
CA ASP A 142 -57.59 3.04 1.11
C ASP A 142 -57.50 2.54 -0.34
N LEU A 143 -56.30 2.55 -0.93
CA LEU A 143 -56.11 2.16 -2.32
C LEU A 143 -56.54 0.72 -2.56
N THR A 144 -57.32 0.51 -3.62
CA THR A 144 -57.86 -0.79 -4.01
C THR A 144 -57.22 -1.35 -5.28
N THR A 145 -56.66 -0.51 -6.13
CA THR A 145 -56.05 -0.92 -7.41
C THR A 145 -54.58 -0.51 -7.50
N PHE A 146 -53.79 -1.29 -8.25
CA PHE A 146 -52.41 -0.93 -8.58
C PHE A 146 -52.37 0.24 -9.58
N PRO A 147 -51.48 1.23 -9.38
CA PRO A 147 -51.29 2.28 -10.37
C PRO A 147 -50.59 1.76 -11.62
N ASN A 148 -50.92 2.33 -12.78
CA ASN A 148 -50.23 2.03 -14.04
C ASN A 148 -48.97 2.91 -14.19
N VAL A 149 -47.94 2.56 -13.46
CA VAL A 149 -46.70 3.32 -13.29
C VAL A 149 -45.65 3.00 -14.37
N PRO A 150 -44.79 3.97 -14.76
CA PRO A 150 -43.67 3.75 -15.67
C PRO A 150 -42.65 2.73 -15.11
N GLN A 151 -41.88 2.10 -16.01
CA GLN A 151 -40.83 1.14 -15.65
C GLN A 151 -39.58 1.80 -15.05
N SER A 152 -39.44 3.13 -15.13
CA SER A 152 -38.29 3.88 -14.60
C SER A 152 -38.29 3.99 -13.07
N VAL A 153 -39.41 3.68 -12.41
CA VAL A 153 -39.55 3.82 -10.97
C VAL A 153 -38.76 2.73 -10.25
N SER A 154 -37.94 3.15 -9.28
CA SER A 154 -37.05 2.28 -8.51
C SER A 154 -37.64 1.83 -7.17
N SER A 155 -38.70 2.50 -6.67
CA SER A 155 -39.35 2.12 -5.42
C SER A 155 -40.87 2.30 -5.46
N TYR A 156 -41.58 1.19 -5.29
CA TYR A 156 -43.03 1.07 -5.25
C TYR A 156 -43.45 0.61 -3.85
N GLU A 157 -44.01 1.49 -3.04
CA GLU A 157 -44.32 1.18 -1.64
C GLU A 157 -45.78 1.50 -1.31
N PHE A 158 -46.62 0.48 -1.24
CA PHE A 158 -48.05 0.54 -0.94
C PHE A 158 -48.48 -0.25 0.33
N PRO A 159 -47.73 -0.23 1.45
CA PRO A 159 -48.08 -1.05 2.60
C PRO A 159 -49.31 -0.52 3.35
N ASN A 160 -50.06 -1.44 3.98
CA ASN A 160 -51.29 -1.16 4.74
C ASN A 160 -52.34 -0.44 3.88
N ASN A 161 -52.66 -0.99 2.71
CA ASN A 161 -53.77 -0.50 1.87
C ASN A 161 -54.84 -1.59 1.74
N LYS A 162 -55.78 -1.41 0.82
CA LYS A 162 -56.86 -2.36 0.49
C LYS A 162 -56.69 -2.94 -0.91
N LEU A 163 -55.45 -3.05 -1.38
CA LEU A 163 -55.16 -3.48 -2.76
C LEU A 163 -55.73 -4.88 -2.99
N GLN A 164 -56.44 -5.02 -4.09
CA GLN A 164 -57.15 -6.24 -4.46
C GLN A 164 -56.79 -6.70 -5.89
N GLY A 165 -57.07 -7.97 -6.18
CA GLY A 165 -56.80 -8.57 -7.48
C GLY A 165 -55.36 -9.04 -7.65
N ALA A 166 -54.99 -9.39 -8.88
CA ALA A 166 -53.67 -9.90 -9.21
C ALA A 166 -52.65 -8.76 -9.34
N ILE A 167 -51.44 -9.02 -8.85
CA ILE A 167 -50.28 -8.15 -9.04
C ILE A 167 -49.91 -8.14 -10.54
N PRO A 168 -49.78 -6.96 -11.17
CA PRO A 168 -49.44 -6.84 -12.58
C PRO A 168 -47.94 -7.05 -12.82
N TRP A 169 -47.45 -8.30 -12.70
CA TRP A 169 -46.02 -8.63 -12.78
C TRP A 169 -45.34 -8.20 -14.10
N ASN A 170 -46.11 -8.04 -15.18
CA ASN A 170 -45.62 -7.61 -16.48
C ASN A 170 -44.94 -6.24 -16.47
N ILE A 171 -45.33 -5.34 -15.55
CA ILE A 171 -44.70 -4.01 -15.46
C ILE A 171 -43.25 -4.09 -14.97
N PHE A 172 -42.88 -5.20 -14.32
CA PHE A 172 -41.53 -5.43 -13.77
C PHE A 172 -40.63 -6.28 -14.68
N GLN A 173 -41.01 -6.47 -15.94
CA GLN A 173 -40.12 -7.12 -16.91
C GLN A 173 -38.87 -6.26 -17.12
N ASN A 174 -37.69 -6.88 -16.97
CA ASN A 174 -36.37 -6.24 -17.12
C ASN A 174 -36.02 -5.16 -16.09
N THR A 175 -36.72 -5.12 -14.95
CA THR A 175 -36.33 -4.22 -13.85
C THR A 175 -35.23 -4.85 -13.00
N ASN A 176 -34.35 -4.01 -12.45
CA ASN A 176 -33.26 -4.42 -11.57
C ASN A 176 -33.21 -3.50 -10.34
N ASN A 177 -32.98 -4.10 -9.17
CA ASN A 177 -32.83 -3.44 -7.87
C ASN A 177 -34.03 -2.61 -7.40
N ILE A 178 -35.22 -2.81 -7.96
CA ILE A 178 -36.40 -2.10 -7.48
C ILE A 178 -36.80 -2.58 -6.09
N LEU A 179 -37.39 -1.71 -5.29
CA LEU A 179 -38.09 -2.09 -4.07
C LEU A 179 -39.59 -2.18 -4.36
N PHE A 180 -40.19 -3.34 -4.16
CA PHE A 180 -41.63 -3.52 -4.23
C PHE A 180 -42.16 -3.93 -2.85
N ASP A 181 -42.87 -3.03 -2.19
CA ASP A 181 -43.44 -3.20 -0.86
C ASP A 181 -44.95 -3.03 -0.90
N ILE A 182 -45.69 -4.12 -0.75
CA ILE A 182 -47.16 -4.13 -0.68
C ILE A 182 -47.63 -4.79 0.61
N SER A 183 -46.82 -4.72 1.66
CA SER A 183 -47.09 -5.43 2.90
C SER A 183 -48.47 -5.07 3.48
N ASN A 184 -49.18 -6.03 4.07
CA ASN A 184 -50.50 -5.91 4.69
C ASN A 184 -51.59 -5.45 3.71
N ASN A 185 -51.65 -6.09 2.54
CA ASN A 185 -52.78 -5.99 1.61
C ASN A 185 -53.45 -7.37 1.48
N PRO A 186 -54.38 -7.73 2.38
CA PRO A 186 -54.89 -9.10 2.47
C PRO A 186 -55.83 -9.51 1.32
N LEU A 187 -56.28 -8.55 0.50
CA LEU A 187 -57.21 -8.77 -0.62
C LEU A 187 -56.51 -9.08 -1.97
N ILE A 188 -55.18 -9.07 -1.99
CA ILE A 188 -54.39 -9.49 -3.17
C ILE A 188 -54.70 -10.95 -3.49
N THR A 189 -54.95 -11.25 -4.77
CA THR A 189 -55.29 -12.61 -5.23
C THR A 189 -54.14 -13.33 -5.93
N SER A 190 -52.99 -12.68 -6.13
CA SER A 190 -51.79 -13.35 -6.63
C SER A 190 -51.37 -14.50 -5.72
N THR A 191 -51.10 -15.66 -6.30
CA THR A 191 -50.68 -16.85 -5.54
C THR A 191 -49.17 -17.07 -5.52
N SER A 192 -48.45 -16.50 -6.47
CA SER A 192 -47.01 -16.66 -6.61
C SER A 192 -46.31 -15.41 -7.11
N VAL A 193 -45.01 -15.34 -6.82
CA VAL A 193 -44.07 -14.36 -7.39
C VAL A 193 -43.27 -15.02 -8.53
N PRO A 194 -43.10 -14.39 -9.69
CA PRO A 194 -42.37 -15.00 -10.80
C PRO A 194 -40.85 -14.95 -10.61
N GLN A 195 -40.13 -15.93 -11.16
CA GLN A 195 -38.65 -15.99 -11.15
C GLN A 195 -38.00 -14.74 -11.75
N SER A 196 -38.64 -14.13 -12.75
CA SER A 196 -38.14 -12.90 -13.39
C SER A 196 -38.03 -11.72 -12.43
N PHE A 197 -38.65 -11.79 -11.24
CA PHE A 197 -38.58 -10.74 -10.23
C PHE A 197 -37.35 -10.84 -9.30
N CYS A 198 -36.55 -11.90 -9.40
CA CYS A 198 -35.41 -12.14 -8.50
C CYS A 198 -34.32 -11.06 -8.52
N SER A 199 -34.24 -10.25 -9.57
CA SER A 199 -33.33 -9.11 -9.68
C SER A 199 -33.69 -7.93 -8.76
N ASN A 200 -34.72 -8.06 -7.93
CA ASN A 200 -35.34 -6.98 -7.15
C ASN A 200 -35.53 -7.34 -5.66
N LYS A 201 -35.96 -6.34 -4.88
CA LYS A 201 -36.29 -6.44 -3.45
C LYS A 201 -37.80 -6.54 -3.26
N LEU A 202 -38.24 -7.37 -2.33
CA LEU A 202 -39.65 -7.77 -2.20
C LEU A 202 -40.13 -7.72 -0.76
N ARG A 203 -41.21 -6.99 -0.50
CA ARG A 203 -41.90 -6.97 0.80
C ARG A 203 -43.40 -7.20 0.58
N ILE A 204 -43.87 -8.39 0.93
CA ILE A 204 -45.24 -8.88 0.72
C ILE A 204 -45.81 -9.52 1.99
N ARG A 205 -45.23 -9.22 3.16
CA ARG A 205 -45.75 -9.69 4.45
C ARG A 205 -47.22 -9.27 4.61
N GLY A 206 -48.08 -10.08 5.20
CA GLY A 206 -49.51 -9.80 5.38
C GLY A 206 -50.35 -9.94 4.10
N CYS A 207 -49.85 -10.65 3.09
CA CYS A 207 -50.57 -10.97 1.84
C CYS A 207 -50.82 -12.49 1.75
N PRO A 208 -51.88 -13.02 2.40
CA PRO A 208 -52.03 -14.44 2.68
C PRO A 208 -52.26 -15.32 1.45
N SER A 209 -52.74 -14.76 0.33
CA SER A 209 -52.92 -15.51 -0.91
C SER A 209 -51.61 -15.86 -1.61
N ILE A 210 -50.53 -15.13 -1.36
CA ILE A 210 -49.21 -15.42 -1.94
C ILE A 210 -48.56 -16.54 -1.12
N THR A 211 -48.56 -17.74 -1.68
CA THR A 211 -48.09 -18.95 -0.99
C THR A 211 -46.76 -19.48 -1.55
N SER A 212 -46.28 -18.94 -2.67
CA SER A 212 -45.03 -19.38 -3.32
C SER A 212 -44.19 -18.20 -3.79
N VAL A 213 -42.88 -18.27 -3.51
CA VAL A 213 -41.86 -17.33 -4.00
C VAL A 213 -40.65 -18.12 -4.52
N PRO A 214 -39.90 -17.55 -5.48
CA PRO A 214 -38.61 -18.08 -5.91
C PRO A 214 -37.59 -18.26 -4.78
N ASP A 215 -36.65 -19.20 -4.98
CA ASP A 215 -35.55 -19.48 -4.05
C ASP A 215 -34.75 -18.24 -3.68
N CYS A 216 -34.56 -17.30 -4.62
CA CYS A 216 -33.83 -16.05 -4.38
C CYS A 216 -34.41 -15.23 -3.21
N PHE A 217 -35.71 -15.32 -2.93
CA PHE A 217 -36.32 -14.67 -1.76
C PHE A 217 -36.26 -15.56 -0.52
N LEU A 218 -36.43 -16.87 -0.66
CA LEU A 218 -36.32 -17.83 0.46
C LEU A 218 -34.91 -17.83 1.07
N CYS A 219 -33.89 -17.75 0.22
CA CYS A 219 -32.48 -17.62 0.57
C CYS A 219 -32.21 -16.47 1.55
N TYR A 220 -32.94 -15.36 1.43
CA TYR A 220 -32.66 -14.11 2.14
C TYR A 220 -33.81 -13.64 3.04
N ARG A 221 -34.72 -14.53 3.45
CA ARG A 221 -35.89 -14.18 4.29
C ARG A 221 -35.57 -13.45 5.60
N LEU A 222 -34.38 -13.66 6.17
CA LEU A 222 -33.94 -12.98 7.41
C LEU A 222 -33.39 -11.57 7.14
N ASN A 223 -33.06 -11.22 5.89
CA ASN A 223 -32.69 -9.88 5.49
C ASN A 223 -33.95 -9.02 5.34
N THR A 224 -34.42 -8.46 6.45
CA THR A 224 -35.64 -7.64 6.52
C THR A 224 -35.55 -6.33 5.74
N ILE A 225 -34.37 -5.92 5.29
CA ILE A 225 -34.19 -4.73 4.44
C ILE A 225 -34.59 -5.05 3.01
N ALA A 226 -34.14 -6.20 2.47
CA ALA A 226 -34.39 -6.58 1.09
C ALA A 226 -35.62 -7.48 0.90
N VAL A 227 -35.92 -8.34 1.87
CA VAL A 227 -36.96 -9.36 1.78
C VAL A 227 -37.84 -9.33 3.03
N GLN A 228 -39.16 -9.21 2.86
CA GLN A 228 -40.13 -9.40 3.94
C GLN A 228 -41.30 -10.24 3.43
N ILE A 229 -41.38 -11.49 3.86
CA ILE A 229 -42.38 -12.47 3.44
C ILE A 229 -42.85 -13.27 4.66
N ASP A 230 -44.08 -13.79 4.64
CA ASP A 230 -44.58 -14.72 5.66
C ASP A 230 -44.33 -16.20 5.30
N ILE A 231 -43.84 -16.47 4.09
CA ILE A 231 -43.60 -17.82 3.59
C ILE A 231 -42.39 -18.40 4.32
N ILE A 232 -42.61 -19.55 4.96
CA ILE A 232 -41.58 -20.31 5.66
C ILE A 232 -41.12 -21.43 4.72
N PRO A 233 -39.82 -21.53 4.40
CA PRO A 233 -39.32 -22.62 3.57
C PRO A 233 -39.40 -23.97 4.32
N ASP A 234 -39.35 -25.06 3.56
CA ASP A 234 -39.23 -26.41 4.10
C ASP A 234 -38.04 -26.52 5.08
N PRO A 235 -38.13 -27.27 6.20
CA PRO A 235 -37.00 -27.50 7.10
C PRO A 235 -35.70 -27.94 6.42
N ASP A 236 -35.78 -28.68 5.31
CA ASP A 236 -34.63 -29.17 4.54
C ASP A 236 -34.16 -28.20 3.45
N PHE A 237 -34.78 -27.02 3.33
CA PHE A 237 -34.42 -26.03 2.32
C PHE A 237 -32.99 -25.53 2.53
N GLN A 238 -32.18 -25.66 1.47
CA GLN A 238 -30.86 -25.07 1.38
C GLN A 238 -30.82 -24.10 0.22
N CYS A 239 -30.33 -22.88 0.48
CA CYS A 239 -30.13 -21.89 -0.57
C CYS A 239 -29.04 -22.37 -1.53
N ASN A 240 -29.39 -22.58 -2.80
CA ASN A 240 -28.44 -22.91 -3.85
C ASN A 240 -27.77 -21.63 -4.38
N ILE A 241 -26.72 -21.17 -3.71
CA ILE A 241 -25.89 -20.04 -4.13
C ILE A 241 -24.84 -20.57 -5.12
N VAL A 242 -24.83 -20.01 -6.33
CA VAL A 242 -23.87 -20.37 -7.39
C VAL A 242 -23.03 -19.15 -7.72
N LEU A 243 -21.71 -19.29 -7.63
CA LEU A 243 -20.76 -18.24 -8.03
C LEU A 243 -20.17 -18.61 -9.39
N ASP A 244 -20.14 -17.67 -10.34
CA ASP A 244 -19.52 -17.90 -11.66
C ASP A 244 -18.00 -18.05 -11.54
N SER A 245 -17.41 -17.32 -10.59
CA SER A 245 -15.99 -17.37 -10.27
C SER A 245 -15.73 -16.95 -8.83
N THR A 246 -14.68 -17.52 -8.23
CA THR A 246 -14.13 -17.05 -6.95
C THR A 246 -12.92 -16.12 -7.15
N MET A 247 -12.52 -15.83 -8.39
CA MET A 247 -11.47 -14.87 -8.70
C MET A 247 -12.06 -13.46 -8.83
N ILE A 248 -11.55 -12.51 -8.06
CA ILE A 248 -11.92 -11.10 -8.15
C ILE A 248 -10.72 -10.29 -8.62
N TYR A 249 -10.81 -9.77 -9.84
CA TYR A 249 -9.89 -8.78 -10.36
C TYR A 249 -10.37 -7.39 -9.93
N THR A 250 -9.55 -6.68 -9.16
CA THR A 250 -9.88 -5.32 -8.75
C THR A 250 -9.14 -4.29 -9.59
N VAL A 251 -9.82 -3.18 -9.86
CA VAL A 251 -9.25 -1.97 -10.44
C VAL A 251 -9.47 -0.85 -9.43
N LYS A 252 -8.39 -0.37 -8.81
CA LYS A 252 -8.41 0.61 -7.72
C LYS A 252 -9.30 0.15 -6.55
N GLY A 253 -9.25 -1.13 -6.22
CA GLY A 253 -10.04 -1.77 -5.17
C GLY A 253 -11.46 -2.18 -5.57
N SER A 254 -11.94 -1.82 -6.77
CA SER A 254 -13.29 -2.19 -7.24
C SER A 254 -13.25 -3.43 -8.13
N GLY A 255 -14.05 -4.44 -7.82
CA GLY A 255 -14.21 -5.67 -8.59
C GLY A 255 -15.67 -6.10 -8.73
N ASN A 256 -15.90 -7.23 -9.40
CA ASN A 256 -17.22 -7.80 -9.62
C ASN A 256 -17.31 -9.23 -9.08
N ILE A 257 -18.47 -9.57 -8.55
CA ILE A 257 -18.88 -10.93 -8.19
C ILE A 257 -20.20 -11.20 -8.94
N THR A 258 -20.23 -12.24 -9.76
CA THR A 258 -21.42 -12.65 -10.52
C THR A 258 -21.81 -14.08 -10.18
N GLY A 259 -23.09 -14.38 -10.31
CA GLY A 259 -23.62 -15.69 -9.98
C GLY A 259 -25.15 -15.71 -9.92
N GLU A 260 -25.72 -16.71 -9.25
CA GLU A 260 -27.15 -16.85 -8.99
C GLU A 260 -27.40 -17.00 -7.48
N ASN A 261 -28.49 -16.39 -7.00
CA ASN A 261 -28.84 -16.31 -5.57
C ASN A 261 -27.73 -15.72 -4.69
N ILE A 262 -26.94 -14.78 -5.21
CA ILE A 262 -25.82 -14.18 -4.46
C ILE A 262 -26.23 -13.02 -3.55
N GLY A 263 -27.53 -12.72 -3.47
CA GLY A 263 -28.11 -11.80 -2.49
C GLY A 263 -28.02 -10.31 -2.84
N TYR A 264 -28.06 -9.49 -1.79
CA TYR A 264 -28.29 -8.05 -1.88
C TYR A 264 -27.08 -7.20 -1.45
N GLY A 265 -25.93 -7.83 -1.23
CA GLY A 265 -24.72 -7.18 -0.72
C GLY A 265 -24.67 -7.07 0.80
N ASN A 266 -23.52 -6.62 1.29
CA ASN A 266 -23.14 -6.60 2.70
C ASN A 266 -21.97 -5.62 2.92
N ASN A 267 -21.80 -5.13 4.15
CA ASN A 267 -20.60 -4.44 4.58
C ASN A 267 -19.83 -5.36 5.54
N VAL A 268 -18.68 -5.87 5.10
CA VAL A 268 -17.86 -6.83 5.84
C VAL A 268 -16.68 -6.10 6.49
N ASP A 269 -16.64 -6.14 7.81
CA ASP A 269 -15.54 -5.63 8.66
C ASP A 269 -15.08 -4.19 8.38
N ASN A 270 -15.98 -3.32 7.87
CA ASN A 270 -15.70 -1.94 7.46
C ASN A 270 -14.62 -1.77 6.38
N ARG A 271 -14.14 -2.87 5.80
CA ARG A 271 -13.10 -2.88 4.76
C ARG A 271 -13.68 -3.27 3.41
N TYR A 272 -14.46 -4.35 3.38
CA TYR A 272 -15.04 -4.86 2.15
C TYR A 272 -16.49 -4.48 2.05
N LEU A 273 -16.87 -3.87 0.93
CA LEU A 273 -18.24 -3.47 0.66
C LEU A 273 -18.75 -4.20 -0.57
N LEU A 274 -19.85 -4.93 -0.40
CA LEU A 274 -20.59 -5.57 -1.47
C LEU A 274 -21.86 -4.76 -1.74
N ARG A 275 -22.03 -4.29 -2.98
CA ARG A 275 -23.23 -3.56 -3.41
C ARG A 275 -23.89 -4.25 -4.60
N PRO A 276 -25.22 -4.37 -4.63
CA PRO A 276 -25.89 -4.99 -5.76
C PRO A 276 -25.87 -4.04 -6.96
N LEU A 277 -25.25 -4.49 -8.06
CA LEU A 277 -25.45 -3.92 -9.39
C LEU A 277 -26.68 -4.54 -10.04
N ILE A 278 -26.92 -5.84 -9.79
CA ILE A 278 -28.17 -6.55 -10.04
C ILE A 278 -28.41 -7.46 -8.84
N SER A 279 -29.46 -7.23 -8.07
CA SER A 279 -29.75 -8.04 -6.88
C SER A 279 -29.85 -9.52 -7.25
N ASN A 280 -29.34 -10.39 -6.37
CA ASN A 280 -29.21 -11.84 -6.55
C ASN A 280 -28.32 -12.32 -7.71
N LYS A 281 -27.75 -11.44 -8.54
CA LYS A 281 -26.96 -11.86 -9.73
C LYS A 281 -25.60 -11.22 -9.89
N HIS A 282 -25.45 -9.94 -9.51
CA HIS A 282 -24.23 -9.19 -9.72
C HIS A 282 -23.99 -8.23 -8.55
N LEU A 283 -22.94 -8.50 -7.77
CA LEU A 283 -22.45 -7.61 -6.73
C LEU A 283 -21.15 -6.92 -7.17
N SER A 284 -21.07 -5.62 -6.97
CA SER A 284 -19.80 -4.89 -6.95
C SER A 284 -19.10 -5.18 -5.61
N PHE A 285 -17.84 -5.57 -5.68
CA PHE A 285 -16.93 -5.68 -4.56
C PHE A 285 -16.06 -4.43 -4.48
N PHE A 286 -15.83 -3.92 -3.27
CA PHE A 286 -14.91 -2.80 -3.02
C PHE A 286 -14.02 -3.11 -1.81
N ASP A 287 -12.70 -3.02 -1.99
CA ASP A 287 -11.70 -3.08 -0.93
C ASP A 287 -11.15 -1.68 -0.63
N GLY A 288 -11.44 -1.17 0.57
CA GLY A 288 -11.00 0.15 1.01
C GLY A 288 -9.49 0.32 1.08
N LEU A 289 -8.70 -0.76 1.23
CA LEU A 289 -7.24 -0.66 1.33
C LEU A 289 -6.53 -0.70 -0.02
N ARG A 290 -7.20 -1.15 -1.09
CA ARG A 290 -6.63 -1.24 -2.46
C ARG A 290 -5.25 -1.92 -2.48
N GLU A 291 -5.12 -3.01 -1.73
CA GLU A 291 -3.84 -3.71 -1.54
C GLU A 291 -3.29 -4.24 -2.87
N VAL A 292 -2.04 -3.86 -3.16
CA VAL A 292 -1.26 -4.39 -4.29
C VAL A 292 -0.36 -5.52 -3.79
N GLY A 293 -0.34 -6.64 -4.49
CA GLY A 293 0.39 -7.82 -4.06
C GLY A 293 0.08 -9.07 -4.88
N PRO A 294 0.62 -10.25 -4.49
CA PRO A 294 0.20 -11.52 -5.08
C PRO A 294 -1.30 -11.76 -4.83
N PRO A 295 -1.96 -12.65 -5.61
CA PRO A 295 -3.35 -13.02 -5.35
C PRO A 295 -3.52 -13.49 -3.89
N ARG A 296 -4.50 -12.91 -3.19
CA ARG A 296 -4.76 -13.18 -1.76
C ARG A 296 -6.14 -13.76 -1.55
N THR A 297 -6.28 -14.66 -0.59
CA THR A 297 -7.58 -15.21 -0.22
C THR A 297 -8.28 -14.28 0.76
N VAL A 298 -9.53 -13.92 0.47
CA VAL A 298 -10.41 -13.09 1.29
C VAL A 298 -11.71 -13.85 1.55
N ALA A 299 -12.10 -13.99 2.81
CA ALA A 299 -13.39 -14.53 3.18
C ALA A 299 -14.45 -13.42 3.13
N LEU A 300 -15.48 -13.59 2.32
CA LEU A 300 -16.57 -12.62 2.17
C LEU A 300 -17.90 -13.28 2.53
N THR A 301 -18.59 -12.70 3.50
CA THR A 301 -19.97 -13.05 3.83
C THR A 301 -20.92 -12.23 2.95
N LEU A 302 -21.73 -12.90 2.13
CA LEU A 302 -22.61 -12.25 1.15
C LEU A 302 -23.76 -11.44 1.80
N ASP A 303 -24.17 -11.81 3.02
CA ASP A 303 -25.25 -11.15 3.78
C ASP A 303 -25.01 -11.27 5.29
N SER A 304 -25.12 -10.17 6.03
CA SER A 304 -24.86 -10.13 7.48
C SER A 304 -25.81 -10.98 8.31
N MET A 305 -27.02 -11.26 7.81
CA MET A 305 -28.02 -12.09 8.51
C MET A 305 -27.78 -13.59 8.29
N TYR A 306 -26.86 -13.95 7.40
CA TYR A 306 -26.50 -15.33 7.07
C TYR A 306 -24.99 -15.55 7.14
N PRO A 307 -24.43 -15.72 8.35
CA PRO A 307 -23.00 -16.00 8.52
C PRO A 307 -22.51 -17.25 7.74
N SER A 308 -23.41 -18.20 7.46
CA SER A 308 -23.13 -19.39 6.65
C SER A 308 -22.90 -19.09 5.18
N TYR A 309 -23.29 -17.93 4.66
CA TYR A 309 -23.06 -17.53 3.26
C TYR A 309 -21.69 -16.85 3.09
N THR A 310 -20.67 -17.46 3.71
CA THR A 310 -19.28 -17.01 3.66
C THR A 310 -18.48 -17.86 2.69
N TYR A 311 -17.84 -17.20 1.73
CA TYR A 311 -17.05 -17.84 0.69
C TYR A 311 -15.65 -17.25 0.63
N ASN A 312 -14.68 -18.09 0.25
CA ASN A 312 -13.30 -17.66 0.03
C ASN A 312 -13.13 -17.24 -1.43
N PHE A 313 -12.76 -15.98 -1.63
CA PHE A 313 -12.43 -15.41 -2.92
C PHE A 313 -10.93 -15.17 -3.02
N THR A 314 -10.37 -15.35 -4.22
CA THR A 314 -9.00 -14.93 -4.52
C THR A 314 -9.04 -13.58 -5.18
N VAL A 315 -8.51 -12.56 -4.51
CA VAL A 315 -8.56 -11.17 -4.93
C VAL A 315 -7.17 -10.72 -5.39
N VAL A 316 -7.09 -10.06 -6.54
CA VAL A 316 -5.86 -9.48 -7.09
C VAL A 316 -6.13 -8.11 -7.70
N GLU A 317 -5.34 -7.11 -7.30
CA GLU A 317 -5.39 -5.77 -7.88
C GLU A 317 -4.65 -5.76 -9.22
N VAL A 318 -5.31 -5.29 -10.28
CA VAL A 318 -4.80 -5.30 -11.66
C VAL A 318 -4.78 -3.92 -12.30
N ALA A 319 -5.09 -2.84 -11.57
CA ALA A 319 -4.97 -1.50 -12.12
C ALA A 319 -3.54 -1.21 -12.60
N ILE A 320 -3.45 -0.54 -13.74
CA ILE A 320 -2.23 0.08 -14.26
C ILE A 320 -2.56 1.56 -14.47
N GLU A 321 -1.90 2.43 -13.72
CA GLU A 321 -1.98 3.87 -13.89
C GLU A 321 -0.65 4.43 -14.34
N MET A 322 -0.68 5.17 -15.44
CA MET A 322 0.48 5.75 -16.09
C MET A 322 0.25 7.25 -16.28
N GLU A 323 1.27 8.06 -16.02
CA GLU A 323 1.26 9.46 -16.42
C GLU A 323 1.33 9.60 -17.95
N SER A 324 1.14 10.83 -18.44
CA SER A 324 1.35 11.18 -19.84
C SER A 324 2.71 10.68 -20.35
N LEU A 325 2.69 10.01 -21.50
CA LEU A 325 3.90 9.53 -22.17
C LEU A 325 4.78 10.71 -22.61
N LEU A 326 6.02 10.77 -22.13
CA LEU A 326 7.00 11.72 -22.61
C LEU A 326 7.78 11.10 -23.77
N TYR A 327 8.09 11.90 -24.80
CA TYR A 327 8.95 11.46 -25.89
C TYR A 327 9.96 12.54 -26.26
N ARG A 328 11.13 12.11 -26.74
CA ARG A 328 12.13 13.00 -27.35
C ARG A 328 12.87 12.28 -28.47
N GLN A 329 13.23 13.01 -29.50
CA GLN A 329 14.14 12.52 -30.53
C GLN A 329 15.58 12.81 -30.12
N LEU A 330 16.42 11.78 -30.11
CA LEU A 330 17.86 11.89 -29.85
C LEU A 330 18.59 12.35 -31.11
N PRO A 331 19.80 12.94 -31.00
CA PRO A 331 20.61 13.36 -32.16
C PRO A 331 20.91 12.24 -33.17
N THR A 332 20.84 10.98 -32.73
CA THR A 332 21.00 9.78 -33.57
C THR A 332 19.78 9.48 -34.45
N GLY A 333 18.70 10.25 -34.32
CA GLY A 333 17.41 10.01 -35.00
C GLY A 333 16.49 9.04 -34.27
N VAL A 334 16.95 8.40 -33.19
CA VAL A 334 16.15 7.48 -32.35
C VAL A 334 15.12 8.26 -31.53
N VAL A 335 13.86 7.80 -31.51
CA VAL A 335 12.83 8.34 -30.62
C VAL A 335 12.85 7.57 -29.31
N GLN A 336 13.11 8.29 -28.21
CA GLN A 336 13.02 7.76 -26.86
C GLN A 336 11.65 8.07 -26.27
N PHE A 337 10.95 7.04 -25.80
CA PHE A 337 9.74 7.15 -25.00
C PHE A 337 10.07 6.96 -23.52
N ARG A 338 9.42 7.73 -22.65
CA ARG A 338 9.49 7.61 -21.19
C ARG A 338 8.07 7.61 -20.65
N ALA A 339 7.72 6.55 -19.94
CA ALA A 339 6.46 6.41 -19.23
C ALA A 339 6.74 6.28 -17.72
N PHE A 340 5.91 6.93 -16.90
CA PHE A 340 5.93 6.75 -15.46
C PHE A 340 4.67 6.00 -15.05
N VAL A 341 4.83 4.85 -14.41
CA VAL A 341 3.74 4.03 -13.88
C VAL A 341 3.82 4.10 -12.36
N TYR A 342 2.79 4.61 -11.71
CA TYR A 342 2.80 4.83 -10.26
C TYR A 342 1.89 3.86 -9.49
N ASN A 343 0.80 3.38 -10.10
CA ASN A 343 -0.02 2.31 -9.53
C ASN A 343 -0.01 1.12 -10.48
N PHE A 344 0.73 0.07 -10.14
CA PHE A 344 0.69 -1.22 -10.84
C PHE A 344 1.05 -2.37 -9.90
N ASN A 345 0.60 -3.57 -10.25
CA ASN A 345 0.91 -4.76 -9.46
C ASN A 345 2.17 -5.47 -9.97
N ALA A 346 3.31 -5.25 -9.31
CA ALA A 346 4.60 -5.84 -9.70
C ALA A 346 4.66 -7.38 -9.64
N TYR A 347 3.69 -8.05 -9.02
CA TYR A 347 3.60 -9.53 -8.98
C TYR A 347 2.97 -10.12 -10.25
N ILE A 348 2.42 -9.28 -11.14
CA ILE A 348 1.85 -9.67 -12.41
C ILE A 348 2.86 -9.28 -13.51
N PRO A 349 3.17 -10.16 -14.47
CA PRO A 349 3.98 -9.79 -15.62
C PRO A 349 3.30 -8.68 -16.43
N HIS A 350 4.00 -7.58 -16.65
CA HIS A 350 3.55 -6.47 -17.49
C HIS A 350 4.21 -6.55 -18.86
N THR A 351 3.48 -6.20 -19.91
CA THR A 351 4.05 -6.03 -21.25
C THR A 351 3.73 -4.65 -21.77
N PHE A 352 4.71 -4.00 -22.38
CA PHE A 352 4.54 -2.72 -23.06
C PHE A 352 4.72 -2.94 -24.56
N LYS A 353 3.77 -2.46 -25.37
CA LYS A 353 3.79 -2.64 -26.83
C LYS A 353 3.63 -1.30 -27.53
N ILE A 354 4.52 -1.00 -28.47
CA ILE A 354 4.36 0.13 -29.41
C ILE A 354 3.63 -0.40 -30.65
N ASN A 355 2.52 0.25 -31.02
CA ASN A 355 1.67 -0.14 -32.16
C ASN A 355 1.26 -1.63 -32.17
N GLY A 356 1.16 -2.24 -30.99
CA GLY A 356 0.78 -3.65 -30.82
C GLY A 356 1.80 -4.69 -31.31
N ARG A 357 3.03 -4.29 -31.70
CA ARG A 357 3.99 -5.18 -32.39
C ARG A 357 5.40 -5.27 -31.79
N VAL A 358 5.86 -4.29 -31.02
CA VAL A 358 7.25 -4.29 -30.52
C VAL A 358 7.31 -5.03 -29.19
N ASP A 359 7.78 -6.30 -29.23
CA ASP A 359 7.94 -7.17 -28.06
C ASP A 359 9.41 -7.25 -27.54
N SER A 360 10.38 -6.72 -28.30
CA SER A 360 11.81 -6.91 -27.99
C SER A 360 12.41 -5.69 -27.28
N PHE A 361 12.49 -5.77 -25.95
CA PHE A 361 13.32 -4.88 -25.14
C PHE A 361 14.78 -5.34 -25.23
N TYR A 362 15.71 -4.39 -25.35
CA TYR A 362 17.13 -4.67 -25.21
C TYR A 362 17.82 -3.52 -24.46
N PRO A 363 18.86 -3.81 -23.66
CA PRO A 363 19.32 -5.15 -23.33
C PRO A 363 18.30 -5.88 -22.40
N SER A 364 18.22 -7.22 -22.45
CA SER A 364 17.33 -8.03 -21.60
C SER A 364 17.87 -9.43 -21.33
N ASN A 365 17.42 -10.08 -20.24
CA ASN A 365 17.81 -11.44 -19.82
C ASN A 365 19.33 -11.60 -19.67
N GLU A 366 19.99 -10.59 -19.11
CA GLU A 366 21.44 -10.54 -18.99
C GLU A 366 21.95 -11.35 -17.81
N THR A 367 22.98 -12.15 -18.05
CA THR A 367 23.66 -12.95 -17.03
C THR A 367 25.17 -12.88 -17.25
N LEU A 368 25.92 -12.72 -16.17
CA LEU A 368 27.37 -12.91 -16.19
C LEU A 368 27.64 -14.42 -16.16
N VAL A 369 28.26 -14.97 -17.20
CA VAL A 369 28.43 -16.43 -17.37
C VAL A 369 29.87 -16.90 -17.16
N SER A 370 30.86 -16.01 -17.27
CA SER A 370 32.27 -16.37 -17.10
C SER A 370 33.08 -15.16 -16.65
N TRP A 371 33.98 -15.42 -15.68
CA TRP A 371 35.02 -14.53 -15.18
C TRP A 371 36.13 -15.36 -14.53
N ASP A 372 37.29 -14.75 -14.25
CA ASP A 372 38.39 -15.41 -13.56
C ASP A 372 38.07 -15.63 -12.07
N ASN A 373 38.48 -16.78 -11.51
CA ASN A 373 38.28 -17.10 -10.08
C ASN A 373 38.90 -16.05 -9.12
N ILE A 374 40.04 -15.48 -9.52
CA ILE A 374 40.67 -14.34 -8.83
C ILE A 374 40.87 -13.26 -9.90
N ILE A 375 40.10 -12.18 -9.79
CA ILE A 375 40.11 -11.09 -10.77
C ILE A 375 41.36 -10.22 -10.63
N LYS A 376 41.87 -9.75 -11.76
CA LYS A 376 43.02 -8.84 -11.87
C LYS A 376 42.89 -7.99 -13.12
N VAL A 377 43.75 -6.98 -13.26
CA VAL A 377 43.88 -6.25 -14.53
C VAL A 377 44.20 -7.26 -15.65
N GLY A 378 43.40 -7.25 -16.71
CA GLY A 378 43.45 -8.23 -17.80
C GLY A 378 42.37 -9.32 -17.75
N SER A 379 41.64 -9.47 -16.64
CA SER A 379 40.55 -10.47 -16.53
C SER A 379 39.43 -10.21 -17.52
N ASN A 380 38.90 -11.29 -18.11
CA ASN A 380 37.81 -11.23 -19.08
C ASN A 380 36.46 -11.52 -18.41
N TYR A 381 35.44 -10.77 -18.79
CA TYR A 381 34.05 -10.98 -18.37
C TYR A 381 33.20 -11.25 -19.60
N SER A 382 32.40 -12.32 -19.55
CA SER A 382 31.44 -12.65 -20.60
C SER A 382 30.01 -12.60 -20.06
N PHE A 383 29.17 -11.83 -20.75
CA PHE A 383 27.76 -11.65 -20.46
C PHE A 383 26.93 -12.24 -21.59
N THR A 384 25.93 -13.07 -21.26
CA THR A 384 24.91 -13.52 -22.22
C THR A 384 23.60 -12.79 -21.98
N GLY A 385 22.83 -12.57 -23.04
CA GLY A 385 21.55 -11.88 -22.98
C GLY A 385 21.11 -11.46 -24.37
N TYR A 386 20.05 -10.68 -24.48
CA TYR A 386 19.66 -10.07 -25.75
C TYR A 386 20.07 -8.60 -25.79
N PHE A 387 21.10 -8.27 -26.56
CA PHE A 387 21.71 -6.93 -26.64
C PHE A 387 21.29 -6.15 -27.91
N GLY A 388 20.18 -6.54 -28.54
CA GLY A 388 19.62 -5.90 -29.74
C GLY A 388 20.30 -6.31 -31.04
N LEU A 389 19.70 -5.97 -32.19
CA LEU A 389 20.19 -6.28 -33.55
C LEU A 389 20.79 -5.02 -34.22
N GLY A 390 21.78 -5.20 -35.13
CA GLY A 390 22.36 -4.12 -35.95
C GLY A 390 23.85 -3.81 -35.72
N SER A 391 24.50 -3.21 -36.71
CA SER A 391 25.89 -2.71 -36.64
C SER A 391 25.93 -1.30 -36.04
N GLY A 392 26.96 -0.97 -35.23
CA GLY A 392 27.15 0.37 -34.64
C GLY A 392 26.62 0.56 -33.22
N ARG A 393 26.54 -0.52 -32.41
CA ARG A 393 26.14 -0.43 -30.99
C ARG A 393 27.25 0.22 -30.16
N SER A 394 26.91 1.25 -29.39
CA SER A 394 27.74 1.74 -28.29
C SER A 394 27.40 0.94 -27.05
N VAL A 395 28.36 0.17 -26.51
CA VAL A 395 28.17 -0.66 -25.31
C VAL A 395 29.20 -0.28 -24.26
N ALA A 396 28.74 -0.10 -23.02
CA ALA A 396 29.59 0.11 -21.86
C ALA A 396 29.12 -0.75 -20.68
N VAL A 397 30.06 -1.34 -19.95
CA VAL A 397 29.81 -2.17 -18.77
C VAL A 397 30.26 -1.41 -17.53
N TYR A 398 29.34 -1.23 -16.59
CA TYR A 398 29.55 -0.42 -15.39
C TYR A 398 29.66 -1.34 -14.17
N PHE A 399 30.75 -1.21 -13.42
CA PHE A 399 30.97 -1.91 -12.16
C PHE A 399 30.74 -0.93 -11.00
N ASN A 400 29.68 -1.15 -10.21
CA ASN A 400 29.13 -0.20 -9.23
C ASN A 400 29.03 1.24 -9.78
N GLY A 401 28.67 1.38 -11.06
CA GLY A 401 28.54 2.68 -11.73
C GLY A 401 29.83 3.25 -12.33
N ASP A 402 30.98 2.57 -12.21
CA ASP A 402 32.23 2.97 -12.90
C ASP A 402 32.38 2.22 -14.24
N PRO A 403 32.30 2.92 -15.40
CA PRO A 403 32.49 2.30 -16.72
C PRO A 403 33.97 2.12 -17.10
N SER A 404 34.91 2.68 -16.33
CA SER A 404 36.35 2.61 -16.64
C SER A 404 37.00 1.29 -16.22
N ILE A 405 36.27 0.45 -15.50
CA ILE A 405 36.76 -0.85 -15.00
C ILE A 405 36.97 -1.83 -16.15
N CYS A 406 36.09 -1.82 -17.15
CA CYS A 406 36.08 -2.83 -18.20
C CYS A 406 35.91 -2.20 -19.59
N THR A 407 36.80 -2.52 -20.52
CA THR A 407 36.69 -2.10 -21.92
C THR A 407 36.08 -3.22 -22.74
N VAL A 408 34.95 -2.94 -23.39
CA VAL A 408 34.23 -3.90 -24.24
C VAL A 408 35.01 -4.15 -25.52
N PHE A 409 35.27 -5.42 -25.83
CA PHE A 409 36.02 -5.82 -27.04
C PHE A 409 35.22 -6.70 -27.99
N ASN A 410 34.15 -7.37 -27.52
CA ASN A 410 33.28 -8.20 -28.37
C ASN A 410 31.80 -7.92 -28.06
N ILE A 411 31.00 -7.74 -29.12
CA ILE A 411 29.57 -7.45 -29.02
C ILE A 411 28.85 -8.20 -30.14
N SER A 412 27.88 -9.02 -29.76
CA SER A 412 26.88 -9.62 -30.65
C SER A 412 25.47 -9.35 -30.13
N SER A 413 24.45 -9.85 -30.81
CA SER A 413 23.08 -9.79 -30.28
C SER A 413 22.86 -10.66 -29.05
N GLY A 414 23.73 -11.65 -28.82
CA GLY A 414 23.61 -12.65 -27.74
C GLY A 414 24.64 -12.51 -26.63
N VAL A 415 25.74 -11.79 -26.88
CA VAL A 415 26.94 -11.81 -26.04
C VAL A 415 27.59 -10.42 -26.00
N VAL A 416 28.03 -10.01 -24.82
CA VAL A 416 28.95 -8.87 -24.61
C VAL A 416 30.15 -9.39 -23.82
N GLU A 417 31.36 -9.11 -24.30
CA GLU A 417 32.60 -9.43 -23.57
C GLU A 417 33.44 -8.18 -23.36
N CYS A 418 34.01 -8.07 -22.17
CA CYS A 418 34.86 -6.94 -21.81
C CYS A 418 36.10 -7.41 -21.02
N ASN A 419 37.18 -6.63 -21.10
CA ASN A 419 38.43 -6.89 -20.40
C ASN A 419 38.68 -5.82 -19.32
N GLN A 420 39.09 -6.26 -18.13
CA GLN A 420 39.40 -5.40 -17.00
C GLN A 420 40.63 -4.52 -17.26
N THR A 421 40.45 -3.20 -17.31
CA THR A 421 41.53 -2.24 -17.55
C THR A 421 42.08 -1.57 -16.30
N LYS A 422 41.34 -1.63 -15.18
CA LYS A 422 41.71 -0.97 -13.92
C LYS A 422 41.62 -1.95 -12.75
N TYR A 423 42.42 -1.71 -11.72
CA TYR A 423 42.33 -2.45 -10.47
C TYR A 423 40.90 -2.35 -9.88
N TRP A 424 40.38 -3.49 -9.43
CA TRP A 424 39.09 -3.59 -8.75
C TRP A 424 39.28 -4.43 -7.49
N SER A 425 38.94 -3.88 -6.33
CA SER A 425 39.20 -4.53 -5.05
C SER A 425 38.37 -5.80 -4.85
N GLY A 426 37.26 -5.99 -5.57
CA GLY A 426 36.44 -7.20 -5.48
C GLY A 426 35.88 -7.43 -4.08
N ILE A 427 35.71 -6.39 -3.27
CA ILE A 427 35.17 -6.53 -1.92
C ILE A 427 33.64 -6.50 -1.98
N GLY A 428 33.02 -7.66 -1.75
CA GLY A 428 31.57 -7.81 -1.62
C GLY A 428 30.82 -7.98 -2.93
N LEU A 429 29.48 -7.90 -2.84
CA LEU A 429 28.59 -8.08 -3.98
C LEU A 429 28.72 -6.91 -4.97
N THR A 430 29.21 -7.18 -6.17
CA THR A 430 29.38 -6.18 -7.22
C THR A 430 28.11 -6.06 -8.06
N ASN A 431 27.59 -4.84 -8.22
CA ASN A 431 26.50 -4.50 -9.11
C ASN A 431 27.06 -4.15 -10.50
N ILE A 432 26.74 -4.97 -11.49
CA ILE A 432 27.15 -4.78 -12.88
C ILE A 432 25.93 -4.38 -13.71
N THR A 433 26.04 -3.31 -14.49
CA THR A 433 25.00 -2.90 -15.46
C THR A 433 25.60 -2.69 -16.84
N ILE A 434 24.83 -3.01 -17.87
CA ILE A 434 25.24 -2.90 -19.27
C ILE A 434 24.40 -1.82 -19.92
N ASN A 435 25.04 -0.81 -20.48
CA ASN A 435 24.39 0.20 -21.31
C ASN A 435 24.59 -0.14 -22.78
N VAL A 436 23.50 -0.24 -23.55
CA VAL A 436 23.53 -0.40 -25.00
C VAL A 436 22.78 0.77 -25.62
N ASN A 437 23.47 1.65 -26.34
CA ASN A 437 22.89 2.82 -27.02
C ASN A 437 22.04 3.74 -26.10
N GLY A 438 22.36 3.82 -24.81
CA GLY A 438 21.59 4.59 -23.83
C GLY A 438 20.46 3.82 -23.13
N PHE A 439 20.22 2.56 -23.49
CA PHE A 439 19.31 1.64 -22.79
C PHE A 439 20.08 0.82 -21.75
N TRP A 440 19.53 0.70 -20.55
CA TRP A 440 20.19 0.06 -19.41
C TRP A 440 19.64 -1.33 -19.16
N SER A 441 20.52 -2.29 -18.85
CA SER A 441 20.14 -3.61 -18.35
C SER A 441 19.55 -3.53 -16.95
N THR A 442 18.86 -4.60 -16.53
CA THR A 442 18.66 -4.84 -15.10
C THR A 442 20.02 -5.07 -14.41
N PRO A 443 20.16 -4.74 -13.11
CA PRO A 443 21.37 -5.03 -12.34
C PRO A 443 21.73 -6.52 -12.32
N ILE A 444 22.98 -6.84 -12.64
CA ILE A 444 23.58 -8.18 -12.54
C ILE A 444 24.47 -8.19 -11.30
N PHE A 445 24.18 -9.07 -10.34
CA PHE A 445 24.96 -9.16 -9.12
C PHE A 445 25.97 -10.32 -9.20
N ALA A 446 27.25 -10.00 -9.01
CA ALA A 446 28.33 -10.98 -9.03
C ALA A 446 29.21 -10.85 -7.77
N ASN A 447 29.59 -11.98 -7.18
CA ASN A 447 30.55 -12.01 -6.08
C ASN A 447 31.96 -12.20 -6.67
N LEU A 448 32.62 -11.09 -6.95
CA LEU A 448 33.97 -11.08 -7.52
C LEU A 448 34.98 -11.18 -6.38
N SER A 449 36.10 -11.86 -6.60
CA SER A 449 37.16 -11.99 -5.58
C SER A 449 38.50 -11.58 -6.16
N SER A 450 39.21 -10.67 -5.49
CA SER A 450 40.59 -10.30 -5.78
C SER A 450 41.54 -10.90 -4.74
N LEU A 451 42.86 -10.75 -4.96
CA LEU A 451 43.86 -11.11 -3.94
C LEU A 451 43.69 -10.26 -2.67
N GLU A 452 43.38 -8.97 -2.80
CA GLU A 452 43.11 -8.08 -1.67
C GLU A 452 41.87 -8.51 -0.89
N SER A 453 40.76 -8.83 -1.56
CA SER A 453 39.51 -9.22 -0.88
C SER A 453 39.65 -10.56 -0.17
N LEU A 454 40.34 -11.52 -0.80
CA LEU A 454 40.61 -12.82 -0.17
C LEU A 454 41.49 -12.64 1.06
N CYS A 455 42.53 -11.80 0.95
CA CYS A 455 43.40 -11.44 2.06
C CYS A 455 42.57 -10.81 3.20
N ASN A 456 41.76 -9.78 2.95
CA ASN A 456 40.94 -9.12 3.99
C ASN A 456 40.00 -10.07 4.76
N THR A 457 39.57 -11.19 4.15
CA THR A 457 38.76 -12.21 4.85
C THR A 457 39.58 -13.27 5.59
N THR A 458 40.88 -13.40 5.32
CA THR A 458 41.75 -14.50 5.80
C THR A 458 43.10 -14.08 6.43
N GLY A 459 43.51 -12.81 6.39
CA GLY A 459 44.77 -12.24 6.93
C GLY A 459 44.64 -10.71 7.00
N CYS A 460 45.07 -9.97 8.02
CA CYS A 460 46.38 -9.88 8.66
C CYS A 460 46.22 -9.94 10.19
N SER A 461 45.48 -10.93 10.66
CA SER A 461 45.22 -11.18 12.09
C SER A 461 44.59 -10.00 12.86
N GLY A 462 43.98 -9.04 12.13
CA GLY A 462 43.44 -7.80 12.70
C GLY A 462 44.49 -6.75 13.07
N HIS A 463 45.73 -6.91 12.63
CA HIS A 463 46.88 -6.05 12.94
C HIS A 463 47.60 -5.56 11.68
N GLY A 464 46.85 -5.35 10.60
CA GLY A 464 47.37 -4.85 9.33
C GLY A 464 46.30 -4.76 8.25
N ILE A 465 46.69 -4.21 7.11
CA ILE A 465 45.84 -4.00 5.94
C ILE A 465 46.44 -4.77 4.76
N CYS A 466 45.60 -5.43 3.97
CA CYS A 466 46.05 -6.09 2.74
C CYS A 466 46.23 -5.10 1.60
N ASP A 467 47.33 -5.22 0.86
CA ASP A 467 47.52 -4.50 -0.38
C ASP A 467 46.86 -5.21 -1.58
N GLN A 468 46.92 -4.57 -2.76
CA GLN A 468 46.35 -5.10 -4.02
C GLN A 468 46.97 -6.42 -4.49
N TYR A 469 48.12 -6.82 -3.94
CA TYR A 469 48.79 -8.08 -4.24
C TYR A 469 48.47 -9.18 -3.22
N GLY A 470 47.64 -8.87 -2.21
CA GLY A 470 47.31 -9.79 -1.13
C GLY A 470 48.41 -9.93 -0.08
N VAL A 471 49.29 -8.93 0.05
CA VAL A 471 50.36 -8.89 1.06
C VAL A 471 49.90 -8.05 2.24
N CYS A 472 50.18 -8.54 3.46
CA CYS A 472 49.85 -7.85 4.69
C CYS A 472 50.84 -6.74 5.01
N VAL A 473 50.33 -5.51 5.08
CA VAL A 473 51.05 -4.35 5.62
C VAL A 473 50.68 -4.22 7.09
N CYS A 474 51.61 -4.59 7.98
CA CYS A 474 51.34 -4.66 9.42
C CYS A 474 51.29 -3.28 10.09
N ASP A 475 50.41 -3.17 11.08
CA ASP A 475 50.35 -2.03 11.98
C ASP A 475 51.64 -1.92 12.82
N THR A 476 51.97 -0.71 13.26
CA THR A 476 53.12 -0.46 14.13
C THR A 476 53.08 -1.37 15.37
N GLY A 477 54.19 -2.06 15.64
CA GLY A 477 54.29 -3.03 16.73
C GLY A 477 53.90 -4.46 16.35
N TYR A 478 53.56 -4.72 15.08
CA TYR A 478 53.35 -6.06 14.53
C TYR A 478 54.24 -6.33 13.31
N TYR A 479 54.58 -7.59 13.09
CA TYR A 479 55.39 -8.04 11.95
C TYR A 479 55.09 -9.51 11.62
N SER A 480 55.75 -10.05 10.59
CA SER A 480 55.50 -11.34 9.89
C SER A 480 54.47 -11.25 8.76
N ASP A 481 54.46 -12.24 7.86
CA ASP A 481 53.61 -12.30 6.67
C ASP A 481 52.09 -12.21 6.97
N LYS A 482 51.69 -12.43 8.23
CA LYS A 482 50.29 -12.33 8.69
C LYS A 482 50.08 -11.36 9.86
N CYS A 483 51.09 -10.55 10.20
CA CYS A 483 51.06 -9.60 11.32
C CYS A 483 50.76 -10.22 12.69
N LEU A 484 51.21 -11.46 12.92
CA LEU A 484 51.06 -12.17 14.19
C LEU A 484 52.15 -11.85 15.21
N GLY A 485 53.37 -11.53 14.76
CA GLY A 485 54.50 -11.26 15.64
C GLY A 485 54.37 -9.89 16.27
N LYS A 486 54.37 -9.79 17.60
CA LYS A 486 54.22 -8.53 18.34
C LYS A 486 55.55 -8.04 18.90
N TYR A 487 55.83 -6.74 18.80
CA TYR A 487 57.00 -6.09 19.38
C TYR A 487 56.70 -4.65 19.87
N PRO A 488 57.44 -4.14 20.87
CA PRO A 488 58.42 -4.86 21.67
C PRO A 488 57.74 -5.77 22.71
N THR A 489 58.34 -6.92 23.00
CA THR A 489 57.94 -7.82 24.09
C THR A 489 59.10 -8.04 25.05
N PHE A 490 58.80 -8.30 26.34
CA PHE A 490 59.80 -8.59 27.35
C PHE A 490 59.85 -10.10 27.61
N ALA A 491 61.06 -10.65 27.63
CA ALA A 491 61.33 -12.02 28.06
C ALA A 491 62.06 -12.07 29.41
N SER A 492 63.04 -11.19 29.64
CA SER A 492 63.72 -11.04 30.94
C SER A 492 64.55 -9.76 31.01
N GLY A 493 65.02 -9.39 32.20
CA GLY A 493 65.95 -8.28 32.39
C GLY A 493 67.01 -8.63 33.43
N SER A 494 68.21 -8.08 33.27
CA SER A 494 69.31 -8.25 34.22
C SER A 494 70.18 -7.00 34.29
N TYR A 495 70.98 -6.90 35.35
CA TYR A 495 71.98 -5.84 35.50
C TYR A 495 73.34 -6.44 35.86
N ASP A 496 74.42 -5.69 35.60
CA ASP A 496 75.78 -6.09 35.98
C ASP A 496 76.01 -5.95 37.49
N LEU A 497 76.49 -7.02 38.13
CA LEU A 497 76.65 -7.07 39.60
C LEU A 497 77.72 -6.11 40.12
N ASN A 498 78.71 -5.75 39.31
CA ASN A 498 79.75 -4.79 39.66
C ASN A 498 79.28 -3.34 39.39
N ASN A 499 78.45 -3.15 38.36
CA ASN A 499 77.87 -1.86 38.01
C ASN A 499 76.37 -1.94 37.69
N ARG A 500 75.54 -1.65 38.71
CA ARG A 500 74.07 -1.71 38.63
C ARG A 500 73.42 -0.77 37.60
N LYS A 501 74.20 0.14 37.00
CA LYS A 501 73.73 1.00 35.92
C LYS A 501 73.71 0.31 34.56
N LEU A 502 74.47 -0.77 34.38
CA LEU A 502 74.52 -1.51 33.12
C LEU A 502 73.37 -2.52 33.10
N ILE A 503 72.41 -2.31 32.21
CA ILE A 503 71.18 -3.07 32.10
C ILE A 503 71.16 -3.83 30.77
N SER A 504 70.73 -5.09 30.81
CA SER A 504 70.45 -5.93 29.64
C SER A 504 68.99 -6.39 29.68
N ILE A 505 68.24 -6.07 28.63
CA ILE A 505 66.83 -6.43 28.46
C ILE A 505 66.72 -7.41 27.29
N TYR A 506 66.15 -8.58 27.57
CA TYR A 506 65.92 -9.65 26.60
C TYR A 506 64.44 -9.69 26.23
N GLY A 507 64.13 -9.93 24.96
CA GLY A 507 62.77 -9.89 24.44
C GLY A 507 62.72 -10.07 22.93
N ASP A 508 61.63 -9.65 22.31
CA ASP A 508 61.56 -9.43 20.86
C ASP A 508 61.23 -7.97 20.59
N PHE A 509 62.19 -7.27 20.00
CA PHE A 509 62.17 -5.83 19.74
C PHE A 509 61.91 -5.52 18.26
N GLY A 510 61.46 -6.52 17.49
CA GLY A 510 61.07 -6.38 16.09
C GLY A 510 62.25 -6.41 15.11
N PRO A 511 62.03 -6.69 13.82
CA PRO A 511 63.09 -6.89 12.83
C PRO A 511 63.62 -5.59 12.18
N TYR A 512 63.03 -4.43 12.47
CA TYR A 512 63.21 -3.19 11.69
C TYR A 512 64.39 -2.30 12.14
N ASN A 513 65.51 -2.89 12.57
CA ASN A 513 66.70 -2.19 13.07
C ASN A 513 66.50 -1.30 14.32
N GLN A 514 65.30 -1.31 14.91
CA GLN A 514 64.94 -0.58 16.13
C GLN A 514 65.37 0.90 16.05
N THR A 515 64.92 1.61 15.03
CA THR A 515 65.38 2.97 14.72
C THR A 515 65.14 3.96 15.86
N ILE A 516 64.01 3.83 16.56
CA ILE A 516 63.64 4.65 17.72
C ILE A 516 63.57 3.74 18.94
N VAL A 517 64.49 3.88 19.90
CA VAL A 517 64.45 3.10 21.16
C VAL A 517 64.53 4.06 22.34
N SER A 518 63.56 3.97 23.24
CA SER A 518 63.52 4.71 24.50
C SER A 518 63.20 3.78 25.65
N ILE A 519 64.06 3.78 26.68
CA ILE A 519 63.92 2.93 27.86
C ILE A 519 63.92 3.80 29.12
N LYS A 520 62.93 3.58 29.98
CA LYS A 520 62.87 4.13 31.35
C LYS A 520 62.72 3.01 32.38
N LEU A 521 63.52 3.06 33.43
CA LEU A 521 63.39 2.19 34.61
C LEU A 521 63.00 3.04 35.82
N ASN A 522 61.83 2.82 36.42
CA ASN A 522 61.32 3.63 37.55
C ASN A 522 61.49 5.15 37.31
N ASP A 523 61.09 5.61 36.13
CA ASP A 523 61.22 6.99 35.63
C ASP A 523 62.65 7.52 35.40
N THR A 524 63.68 6.69 35.57
CA THR A 524 65.08 7.01 35.22
C THR A 524 65.38 6.57 33.78
N ASP A 525 65.94 7.48 32.98
CA ASP A 525 66.33 7.18 31.59
C ASP A 525 67.50 6.19 31.51
N CYS A 526 67.40 5.22 30.60
CA CYS A 526 68.45 4.27 30.29
C CYS A 526 68.97 4.50 28.87
N GLN A 527 70.21 4.98 28.77
CA GLN A 527 70.84 5.33 27.49
C GLN A 527 71.27 4.07 26.75
N VAL A 528 70.66 3.79 25.60
CA VAL A 528 70.91 2.56 24.82
C VAL A 528 72.36 2.49 24.34
N THR A 529 73.03 1.38 24.64
CA THR A 529 74.42 1.14 24.26
C THR A 529 74.55 0.16 23.09
N SER A 530 73.65 -0.82 23.00
CA SER A 530 73.54 -1.71 21.84
C SER A 530 72.12 -2.23 21.69
N LYS A 531 71.69 -2.50 20.47
CA LYS A 531 70.35 -2.99 20.16
C LYS A 531 70.39 -4.07 19.08
N SER A 532 69.49 -5.03 19.20
CA SER A 532 69.23 -6.12 18.26
C SER A 532 67.77 -6.53 18.41
N GLN A 533 67.29 -7.45 17.57
CA GLN A 533 65.93 -7.96 17.70
C GLN A 533 65.70 -8.65 19.06
N SER A 534 66.70 -9.31 19.66
CA SER A 534 66.49 -10.10 20.88
C SER A 534 67.06 -9.50 22.17
N LEU A 535 67.91 -8.48 22.05
CA LEU A 535 68.65 -7.89 23.18
C LEU A 535 68.82 -6.38 22.99
N ILE A 536 68.47 -5.63 24.04
CA ILE A 536 68.85 -4.22 24.19
C ILE A 536 69.69 -4.06 25.45
N ASN A 537 70.88 -3.50 25.31
CA ASN A 537 71.70 -3.05 26.43
C ASN A 537 71.57 -1.54 26.59
N CYS A 538 71.53 -1.07 27.83
CA CYS A 538 71.48 0.35 28.13
C CYS A 538 72.17 0.67 29.46
N THR A 539 72.53 1.94 29.64
CA THR A 539 73.17 2.44 30.85
C THR A 539 72.26 3.47 31.54
N LEU A 540 71.90 3.22 32.79
CA LEU A 540 71.11 4.16 33.60
C LEU A 540 71.89 5.45 33.89
N VAL A 541 71.20 6.59 33.77
CA VAL A 541 71.81 7.90 34.05
C VAL A 541 72.12 8.12 35.54
N SER A 542 71.39 7.45 36.44
CA SER A 542 71.61 7.46 37.89
C SER A 542 71.62 6.04 38.48
N ASP A 543 72.13 5.89 39.71
CA ASP A 543 72.06 4.58 40.40
C ASP A 543 70.59 4.22 40.66
N PRO A 544 70.16 2.98 40.39
CA PRO A 544 68.79 2.55 40.64
C PRO A 544 68.51 2.44 42.15
N SER A 545 67.28 2.75 42.55
CA SER A 545 66.78 2.43 43.88
C SER A 545 66.64 0.92 44.06
N ASP A 546 66.87 0.42 45.27
CA ASP A 546 66.68 -0.99 45.59
C ASP A 546 65.19 -1.37 45.49
N GLY A 547 64.90 -2.59 45.06
CA GLY A 547 63.53 -3.08 44.84
C GLY A 547 63.20 -3.40 43.37
N LEU A 548 61.93 -3.69 43.10
CA LEU A 548 61.44 -4.02 41.76
C LEU A 548 61.36 -2.77 40.87
N ALA A 549 61.83 -2.89 39.63
CA ALA A 549 61.77 -1.83 38.65
C ALA A 549 60.70 -2.06 37.58
N LEU A 550 59.92 -1.01 37.33
CA LEU A 550 59.06 -0.85 36.17
C LEU A 550 59.91 -0.49 34.95
N VAL A 551 59.83 -1.29 33.90
CA VAL A 551 60.50 -1.03 32.63
C VAL A 551 59.47 -0.51 31.62
N ARG A 552 59.66 0.71 31.13
CA ARG A 552 58.90 1.25 29.99
C ARG A 552 59.80 1.28 28.78
N LEU A 553 59.51 0.44 27.79
CA LEU A 553 60.27 0.33 26.55
C LEU A 553 59.39 0.77 25.39
N THR A 554 59.91 1.71 24.59
CA THR A 554 59.32 2.07 23.30
C THR A 554 60.32 1.72 22.21
N VAL A 555 59.88 0.94 21.21
CA VAL A 555 60.65 0.61 20.00
C VAL A 555 59.81 0.97 18.78
N ASP A 556 60.34 1.79 17.88
CA ASP A 556 59.69 2.22 16.63
C ASP A 556 58.25 2.72 16.84
N ASN A 557 58.05 3.53 17.89
CA ASN A 557 56.76 4.08 18.33
C ASN A 557 55.74 3.06 18.87
N SER A 558 56.12 1.79 19.06
CA SER A 558 55.35 0.80 19.82
C SER A 558 55.87 0.73 21.25
N THR A 559 54.99 0.90 22.24
CA THR A 559 55.36 0.89 23.67
C THR A 559 54.86 -0.36 24.36
N ASN A 560 55.73 -0.99 25.15
CA ASN A 560 55.36 -2.03 26.10
C ASN A 560 55.84 -1.65 27.51
N ASN A 561 55.00 -1.90 28.51
CA ASN A 561 55.28 -1.63 29.91
C ASN A 561 55.40 -2.97 30.64
N GLY A 562 56.61 -3.25 31.11
CA GLY A 562 56.89 -4.43 31.91
C GLY A 562 56.95 -4.07 33.40
N ASN A 563 56.02 -4.60 34.20
CA ASN A 563 56.09 -4.49 35.66
C ASN A 563 57.05 -5.53 36.24
N ASN A 564 57.90 -5.12 37.20
CA ASN A 564 58.67 -6.02 38.07
C ASN A 564 59.73 -6.92 37.40
N TRP A 565 60.30 -6.52 36.24
CA TRP A 565 61.22 -7.36 35.48
C TRP A 565 62.66 -7.39 35.98
N ILE A 566 63.07 -6.41 36.78
CA ILE A 566 64.42 -6.32 37.35
C ILE A 566 64.29 -5.99 38.83
N TYR A 567 64.95 -6.78 39.69
CA TYR A 567 65.01 -6.54 41.13
C TYR A 567 66.43 -6.09 41.52
N PHE A 568 66.58 -4.86 42.00
CA PHE A 568 67.87 -4.33 42.45
C PHE A 568 68.11 -4.64 43.92
N HIS A 569 69.20 -5.35 44.22
CA HIS A 569 69.61 -5.69 45.58
C HIS A 569 70.44 -4.59 46.25
N HIS A 570 70.28 -4.43 47.57
CA HIS A 570 71.04 -3.50 48.42
C HIS A 570 72.54 -3.83 48.44
N ARG A 571 73.40 -2.78 48.37
CA ARG A 571 74.86 -2.92 48.47
C ARG A 571 75.30 -3.12 49.92
N SER A 572 75.36 -4.37 50.39
CA SER A 572 75.96 -4.67 51.70
C SER A 572 77.49 -4.65 51.60
N SER A 573 78.13 -3.77 52.37
CA SER A 573 79.58 -3.74 52.60
C SER A 573 79.85 -4.34 53.98
N GLY A 574 80.58 -5.46 54.08
CA GLY A 574 81.13 -5.95 55.35
C GLY A 574 80.95 -7.45 55.62
N SER A 575 82.04 -8.08 56.03
CA SER A 575 82.25 -9.50 56.34
C SER A 575 81.34 -10.09 57.42
N GLY A 576 80.81 -11.29 57.18
CA GLY A 576 80.19 -12.15 58.20
C GLY A 576 79.38 -13.26 57.55
N SER A 577 79.68 -14.51 57.91
CA SER A 577 79.03 -15.71 57.40
C SER A 577 77.55 -15.75 57.76
N ASP A 578 76.68 -15.70 56.76
CA ASP A 578 75.40 -16.40 56.76
C ASP A 578 75.10 -16.81 55.31
N SER A 579 74.62 -18.03 55.15
CA SER A 579 74.21 -18.64 53.90
C SER A 579 73.09 -17.84 53.23
N ASN A 580 73.47 -16.84 52.42
CA ASN A 580 72.57 -16.25 51.43
C ASN A 580 72.52 -17.18 50.22
N GLU A 581 71.72 -18.24 50.33
CA GLU A 581 71.14 -18.88 49.17
C GLU A 581 70.40 -17.77 48.40
N LEU A 582 70.97 -17.31 47.28
CA LEU A 582 70.35 -16.27 46.46
C LEU A 582 69.01 -16.82 45.95
N THR A 583 67.95 -16.55 46.70
CA THR A 583 66.57 -16.91 46.34
C THR A 583 66.11 -15.98 45.24
N CYS A 584 65.66 -16.55 44.12
CA CYS A 584 65.21 -15.78 42.98
C CYS A 584 63.89 -15.07 43.33
N PRO A 585 63.68 -13.84 42.84
CA PRO A 585 62.41 -13.14 43.01
C PRO A 585 61.25 -14.04 42.58
N PHE A 586 60.26 -14.22 43.46
CA PHE A 586 59.05 -15.01 43.21
C PHE A 586 59.27 -16.47 42.79
N ASN A 587 60.41 -17.08 43.16
CA ASN A 587 60.75 -18.47 42.80
C ASN A 587 60.60 -18.77 41.30
N CYS A 588 61.07 -17.84 40.45
CA CYS A 588 60.98 -17.95 38.99
C CYS A 588 59.54 -18.07 38.47
N TYR A 589 58.56 -17.57 39.25
CA TYR A 589 57.13 -17.66 38.96
C TYR A 589 56.66 -19.11 38.69
N GLY A 590 57.41 -20.12 39.13
CA GLY A 590 57.14 -21.54 38.88
C GLY A 590 57.53 -22.06 37.49
N HIS A 591 58.22 -21.27 36.66
CA HIS A 591 58.56 -21.60 35.26
C HIS A 591 60.07 -21.74 35.01
N GLY A 592 60.84 -22.04 36.06
CA GLY A 592 62.28 -22.27 35.93
C GLY A 592 62.97 -22.58 37.26
N GLN A 593 64.24 -22.94 37.18
CA GLN A 593 65.10 -23.25 38.31
C GLN A 593 65.94 -22.03 38.72
N CYS A 594 65.95 -21.73 40.02
CA CYS A 594 66.80 -20.66 40.55
C CYS A 594 68.25 -21.14 40.70
N ILE A 595 69.18 -20.51 39.98
CA ILE A 595 70.61 -20.82 40.04
C ILE A 595 71.36 -19.51 40.26
N ASN A 596 72.02 -19.36 41.43
CA ASN A 596 72.79 -18.17 41.82
C ASN A 596 72.01 -16.85 41.68
N GLY A 597 70.73 -16.84 42.08
CA GLY A 597 69.86 -15.65 42.01
C GLY A 597 69.34 -15.32 40.61
N LYS A 598 69.61 -16.17 39.61
CA LYS A 598 69.07 -16.05 38.25
C LYS A 598 68.11 -17.20 37.96
N CYS A 599 66.97 -16.87 37.37
CA CYS A 599 66.03 -17.87 36.90
C CYS A 599 66.51 -18.46 35.58
N LYS A 600 66.82 -19.76 35.60
CA LYS A 600 67.02 -20.55 34.40
C LYS A 600 65.67 -21.16 34.02
N CYS A 601 65.05 -20.65 32.97
CA CYS A 601 63.77 -21.15 32.47
C CYS A 601 63.86 -22.63 32.08
N ASP A 602 62.81 -23.39 32.34
CA ASP A 602 62.69 -24.77 31.86
C ASP A 602 62.54 -24.74 30.33
N THR A 603 63.23 -25.65 29.62
CA THR A 603 63.45 -25.57 28.17
C THR A 603 62.21 -25.82 27.29
N ASP A 604 61.03 -26.02 27.89
CA ASP A 604 59.84 -26.53 27.17
C ASP A 604 58.65 -25.56 27.12
N ILE A 605 58.86 -24.25 27.30
CA ILE A 605 57.79 -23.26 27.10
C ILE A 605 58.29 -22.07 26.24
N PHE A 606 58.22 -22.25 24.92
CA PHE A 606 58.05 -21.15 23.97
C PHE A 606 56.73 -21.39 23.24
N HIS A 607 55.69 -20.68 23.66
CA HIS A 607 54.46 -20.50 22.90
C HIS A 607 54.18 -19.01 22.75
#